data_AF-A0A3A0DAF9-F1
#
_entry.id   AF-A0A3A0DAF9-F1
#
_cell.length_a   1.000
_cell.length_b   1.000
_cell.length_c   1.000
_cell.angle_alpha   90.00
_cell.angle_beta   90.00
_cell.angle_gamma   90.00
#
_symmetry.space_group_name_H-M   'P 1'
#
loop_
_entity.id
_entity.type
_entity.pdbx_description
1 polymer ?
#
loop_
_entity_poly.entity_id
_entity_poly.type
_entity_poly.pdbx_seq_one_letter_code
_entity_poly.pdbx_strand_id
1 'polypeptide(L)'
;MAATVYEGMFILDSNRYAREGVAVADEVNRTIEKFGGTLLVSRLWDDRRLAYPIGGHKKGCYWLTYFSIDSLAIPQLTNELRLNETVLRKLFVKIDKRLVDALVEHAKTDTAPAPEARPGARSDVPEGGRAKPAAVAAVAVEEIPELGEEVDEEEKE
;
A
#
# COMPACT_ATOMS: atom_id res chain seq x y z
N MET A 1 2.74 -31.35 16.28
CA MET A 1 2.31 -29.94 16.51
C MET A 1 0.95 -29.74 15.86
N ALA A 2 0.06 -28.97 16.49
CA ALA A 2 -1.31 -28.80 16.01
C ALA A 2 -1.40 -27.60 15.06
N ALA A 3 -1.51 -27.87 13.76
CA ALA A 3 -1.73 -26.85 12.76
C ALA A 3 -3.08 -26.16 13.01
N THR A 4 -3.05 -24.83 13.14
CA THR A 4 -4.23 -24.00 13.38
C THR A 4 -4.47 -23.16 12.13
N VAL A 5 -5.73 -23.00 11.76
CA VAL A 5 -6.10 -22.18 10.60
C VAL A 5 -6.25 -20.73 11.03
N TYR A 6 -5.64 -19.85 10.25
CA TYR A 6 -5.69 -18.41 10.42
C TYR A 6 -6.26 -17.77 9.16
N GLU A 7 -6.93 -16.65 9.37
CA GLU A 7 -7.25 -15.67 8.36
C GLU A 7 -6.20 -14.56 8.44
N GLY A 8 -5.52 -14.30 7.33
CA GLY A 8 -4.62 -13.18 7.15
C GLY A 8 -5.25 -12.15 6.22
N MET A 9 -5.49 -10.95 6.73
CA MET A 9 -5.80 -9.80 5.89
C MET A 9 -4.55 -8.93 5.75
N PHE A 10 -4.17 -8.65 4.52
CA PHE A 10 -3.04 -7.80 4.17
C PHE A 10 -3.51 -6.57 3.40
N ILE A 11 -2.93 -5.42 3.72
CA ILE A 11 -3.04 -4.21 2.90
C ILE A 11 -1.73 -4.06 2.16
N LEU A 12 -1.77 -4.23 0.84
CA LEU A 12 -0.63 -4.05 -0.05
C LEU A 12 -0.64 -2.63 -0.60
N ASP A 13 0.54 -2.14 -1.00
CA ASP A 13 0.65 -0.89 -1.74
C ASP A 13 -0.03 -1.03 -3.13
N SER A 14 -1.14 -0.31 -3.34
CA SER A 14 -1.86 -0.31 -4.61
C SER A 14 -0.98 0.13 -5.79
N ASN A 15 0.04 0.97 -5.58
CA ASN A 15 0.93 1.39 -6.67
C ASN A 15 1.83 0.26 -7.17
N ARG A 16 2.36 -0.57 -6.26
CA ARG A 16 3.12 -1.77 -6.61
C ARG A 16 2.21 -2.82 -7.23
N TYR A 17 1.04 -3.06 -6.62
CA TYR A 17 0.05 -3.99 -7.17
C TYR A 17 -0.37 -3.61 -8.60
N ALA A 18 -0.53 -2.33 -8.91
CA ALA A 18 -0.87 -1.89 -10.27
C ALA A 18 0.22 -2.17 -11.31
N ARG A 19 1.49 -2.31 -10.89
CA ARG A 19 2.64 -2.56 -11.79
C ARG A 19 2.94 -4.04 -11.96
N GLU A 20 2.93 -4.77 -10.86
CA GLU A 20 3.38 -6.17 -10.76
C GLU A 20 2.21 -7.16 -10.65
N GLY A 21 0.99 -6.67 -10.42
CA GLY A 21 -0.22 -7.47 -10.32
C GLY A 21 -0.17 -8.46 -9.17
N VAL A 22 -0.54 -9.71 -9.47
CA VAL A 22 -0.64 -10.81 -8.49
C VAL A 22 0.73 -11.23 -7.96
N ALA A 23 1.84 -10.93 -8.65
CA ALA A 23 3.19 -11.31 -8.20
C ALA A 23 3.53 -10.75 -6.80
N VAL A 24 3.02 -9.56 -6.50
CA VAL A 24 3.14 -8.89 -5.19
C VAL A 24 2.46 -9.70 -4.09
N ALA A 25 1.29 -10.25 -4.38
CA ALA A 25 0.56 -11.09 -3.45
C ALA A 25 1.20 -12.49 -3.31
N ASP A 26 1.78 -13.01 -4.38
CA ASP A 26 2.52 -14.27 -4.34
C ASP A 26 3.78 -14.19 -3.48
N GLU A 27 4.41 -13.03 -3.35
CA GLU A 27 5.51 -12.82 -2.39
C GLU A 27 5.06 -13.07 -0.94
N VAL A 28 3.86 -12.60 -0.58
CA VAL A 28 3.25 -12.85 0.73
C VAL A 28 2.94 -14.34 0.91
N ASN A 29 2.39 -14.99 -0.13
CA ASN A 29 2.10 -16.43 -0.12
C ASN A 29 3.40 -17.25 0.11
N ARG A 30 4.47 -16.93 -0.63
CA ARG A 30 5.79 -17.57 -0.48
C ARG A 30 6.38 -17.35 0.90
N THR A 31 6.18 -16.18 1.48
CA THR A 31 6.63 -15.90 2.85
C THR A 31 5.92 -16.81 3.85
N ILE A 32 4.60 -17.02 3.70
CA ILE A 32 3.84 -17.94 4.55
C ILE A 32 4.36 -19.37 4.41
N GLU A 33 4.63 -19.83 3.18
CA GLU A 33 5.18 -21.16 2.91
C GLU A 33 6.59 -21.36 3.50
N LYS A 34 7.44 -20.33 3.45
CA LYS A 34 8.80 -20.34 4.03
C LYS A 34 8.79 -20.63 5.54
N PHE A 35 7.76 -20.20 6.27
CA PHE A 35 7.60 -20.47 7.70
C PHE A 35 6.80 -21.76 7.98
N GLY A 36 6.59 -22.61 6.98
CA GLY A 36 5.90 -23.90 7.12
C GLY A 36 4.38 -23.79 7.13
N GLY A 37 3.81 -22.68 6.62
CA GLY A 37 2.38 -22.53 6.42
C GLY A 37 1.89 -23.23 5.15
N THR A 38 0.70 -23.81 5.20
CA THR A 38 -0.02 -24.35 4.03
C THR A 38 -1.14 -23.39 3.65
N LEU A 39 -1.12 -22.86 2.42
CA LEU A 39 -2.20 -22.02 1.91
C LEU A 39 -3.45 -22.84 1.58
N LEU A 40 -4.62 -22.31 1.95
CA LEU A 40 -5.93 -22.86 1.63
C LEU A 40 -6.60 -22.05 0.52
N VAL A 41 -6.64 -20.72 0.70
CA VAL A 41 -7.24 -19.76 -0.24
C VAL A 41 -6.42 -18.48 -0.21
N SER A 42 -6.16 -17.90 -1.37
CA SER A 42 -5.53 -16.58 -1.49
C SER A 42 -6.25 -15.81 -2.59
N ARG A 43 -6.78 -14.63 -2.26
CA ARG A 43 -7.60 -13.84 -3.20
C ARG A 43 -7.53 -12.35 -2.96
N LEU A 44 -7.78 -11.59 -4.02
CA LEU A 44 -8.09 -10.17 -3.93
C LEU A 44 -9.45 -9.99 -3.27
N TRP A 45 -9.53 -9.10 -2.28
CA TRP A 45 -10.80 -8.76 -1.64
C TRP A 45 -11.38 -7.44 -2.18
N ASP A 46 -10.62 -6.35 -2.11
CA ASP A 46 -11.06 -5.02 -2.53
C ASP A 46 -9.85 -4.11 -2.79
N ASP A 47 -9.95 -3.15 -3.71
CA ASP A 47 -8.95 -2.08 -3.87
C ASP A 47 -9.63 -0.73 -3.64
N ARG A 48 -9.30 -0.09 -2.51
CA ARG A 48 -10.04 1.07 -2.04
C ARG A 48 -9.13 2.15 -1.45
N ARG A 49 -9.66 3.36 -1.42
CA ARG A 49 -9.04 4.48 -0.72
C ARG A 49 -9.09 4.22 0.79
N LEU A 50 -7.95 4.41 1.46
CA LEU A 50 -7.82 4.29 2.91
C LEU A 50 -8.48 5.49 3.59
N ALA A 51 -9.03 5.29 4.79
CA ALA A 51 -9.64 6.36 5.59
C ALA A 51 -8.61 7.43 6.01
N TYR A 52 -7.37 7.01 6.23
CA TYR A 52 -6.22 7.85 6.55
C TYR A 52 -4.97 7.28 5.86
N PRO A 53 -3.93 8.10 5.61
CA PRO A 53 -2.73 7.61 4.96
C PRO A 53 -1.95 6.67 5.89
N ILE A 54 -1.51 5.51 5.37
CA ILE A 54 -0.64 4.55 6.05
C ILE A 54 0.66 4.51 5.28
N GLY A 55 1.79 4.83 5.92
CA GLY A 55 3.09 4.90 5.22
C GLY A 55 3.14 5.90 4.07
N GLY A 56 2.28 6.93 4.08
CA GLY A 56 2.13 7.88 2.96
C GLY A 56 1.18 7.43 1.84
N HIS A 57 0.69 6.20 1.86
CA HIS A 57 -0.24 5.67 0.86
C HIS A 57 -1.68 6.07 1.18
N LYS A 58 -2.40 6.62 0.20
CA LYS A 58 -3.82 7.00 0.32
C LYS A 58 -4.78 5.90 -0.20
N LYS A 59 -4.26 4.91 -0.91
CA LYS A 59 -4.98 3.76 -1.46
C LYS A 59 -4.28 2.47 -0.99
N GLY A 60 -5.04 1.41 -0.84
CA GLY A 60 -4.50 0.09 -0.48
C GLY A 60 -5.32 -1.03 -1.09
N CYS A 61 -4.60 -2.06 -1.53
CA CYS A 61 -5.16 -3.28 -2.08
C CYS A 61 -5.31 -4.31 -0.95
N TYR A 62 -6.54 -4.73 -0.68
CA TYR A 62 -6.87 -5.69 0.37
C TYR A 62 -6.75 -7.10 -0.18
N TRP A 63 -5.84 -7.86 0.42
CA TRP A 63 -5.60 -9.25 0.08
C TRP A 63 -5.99 -10.15 1.25
N LEU A 64 -6.80 -11.17 0.97
CA LEU A 64 -7.29 -12.09 1.97
C LEU A 64 -6.73 -13.48 1.73
N THR A 65 -6.09 -14.05 2.75
CA THR A 65 -5.45 -15.35 2.69
C THR A 65 -5.89 -16.21 3.86
N TYR A 66 -6.38 -17.41 3.58
CA TYR A 66 -6.63 -18.44 4.57
C TYR A 66 -5.49 -19.45 4.50
N PHE A 67 -4.86 -19.71 5.64
CA PHE A 67 -3.71 -20.61 5.71
C PHE A 67 -3.66 -21.35 7.04
N SER A 68 -3.08 -22.54 7.01
CA SER A 68 -2.82 -23.35 8.19
C SER A 68 -1.35 -23.22 8.56
N ILE A 69 -1.04 -22.86 9.80
CA ILE A 69 0.34 -22.75 10.28
C ILE A 69 0.44 -23.17 11.74
N ASP A 70 1.65 -23.54 12.17
CA ASP A 70 1.92 -23.72 13.59
C ASP A 70 1.86 -22.37 14.33
N SER A 71 1.28 -22.39 15.53
CA SER A 71 1.07 -21.14 16.29
C SER A 71 2.38 -20.50 16.76
N LEU A 72 3.46 -21.27 16.88
CA LEU A 72 4.78 -20.74 17.26
C LEU A 72 5.47 -19.97 16.13
N ALA A 73 5.06 -20.20 14.87
CA ALA A 73 5.63 -19.53 13.70
C ALA A 73 4.99 -18.16 13.42
N ILE A 74 3.80 -17.87 13.99
CA ILE A 74 3.07 -16.60 13.77
C ILE A 74 3.91 -15.35 14.13
N PRO A 75 4.62 -15.28 15.28
CA PRO A 75 5.42 -14.11 15.60
C PRO A 75 6.58 -13.88 14.62
N GLN A 76 7.21 -14.95 14.15
CA GLN A 76 8.30 -14.90 13.17
C GLN A 76 7.79 -14.42 11.81
N LEU A 77 6.67 -14.98 11.35
CA LEU A 77 5.98 -14.54 10.13
C LEU A 77 5.57 -13.07 10.21
N THR A 78 5.04 -12.64 11.35
CA THR A 78 4.63 -11.24 11.59
C THR A 78 5.82 -10.30 11.48
N ASN A 79 6.98 -10.69 11.99
CA ASN A 79 8.21 -9.91 11.88
C ASN A 79 8.71 -9.85 10.43
N GLU A 80 8.77 -10.98 9.72
CA GLU A 80 9.20 -10.97 8.31
C GLU A 80 8.32 -10.06 7.45
N LEU A 81 7.00 -10.17 7.59
CA LEU A 81 6.03 -9.31 6.91
C LEU A 81 6.05 -7.86 7.42
N ARG A 82 6.84 -7.54 8.44
CA ARG A 82 7.07 -6.15 8.90
C ARG A 82 8.24 -5.54 8.15
N LEU A 83 9.25 -6.35 7.85
CA LEU A 83 10.41 -5.94 7.07
C LEU A 83 10.04 -5.76 5.60
N ASN A 84 9.00 -6.45 5.13
CA ASN A 84 8.50 -6.26 3.78
C ASN A 84 7.74 -4.94 3.63
N GLU A 85 8.36 -3.98 2.94
CA GLU A 85 7.78 -2.65 2.65
C GLU A 85 6.54 -2.69 1.76
N THR A 86 6.34 -3.78 1.01
CA THR A 86 5.17 -4.01 0.16
C THR A 86 3.89 -4.15 0.99
N VAL A 87 4.00 -4.67 2.23
CA VAL A 87 2.87 -4.91 3.13
C VAL A 87 2.73 -3.72 4.08
N LEU A 88 1.73 -2.87 3.83
CA LEU A 88 1.45 -1.70 4.66
C LEU A 88 0.88 -2.08 6.03
N ARG A 89 0.02 -3.10 6.05
CA ARG A 89 -0.60 -3.60 7.29
C ARG A 89 -0.93 -5.07 7.15
N LYS A 90 -0.86 -5.79 8.26
CA LYS A 90 -1.38 -7.16 8.41
C LYS A 90 -2.30 -7.27 9.61
N LEU A 91 -3.27 -8.14 9.51
CA LEU A 91 -4.12 -8.59 10.60
C LEU A 91 -4.24 -10.11 10.50
N PHE A 92 -3.92 -10.80 11.59
CA PHE A 92 -4.11 -12.23 11.70
C PHE A 92 -5.23 -12.52 12.69
N VAL A 93 -6.20 -13.33 12.26
CA VAL A 93 -7.31 -13.79 13.09
C VAL A 93 -7.25 -15.31 13.16
N LYS A 94 -7.28 -15.86 14.36
CA LYS A 94 -7.36 -17.30 14.57
C LYS A 94 -8.79 -17.77 14.31
N ILE A 95 -8.95 -18.78 13.46
CA ILE A 95 -10.25 -19.35 13.14
C ILE A 95 -10.53 -20.53 14.07
N ASP A 96 -11.75 -20.61 14.60
CA ASP A 96 -12.21 -21.80 15.33
C ASP A 96 -12.39 -22.98 14.36
N LYS A 97 -11.97 -24.17 14.78
CA LYS A 97 -12.01 -25.40 13.97
C LYS A 97 -13.39 -25.70 13.37
N ARG A 98 -14.47 -25.30 14.04
CA ARG A 98 -15.84 -25.52 13.56
C ARG A 98 -16.23 -24.64 12.37
N LEU A 99 -15.55 -23.51 12.20
CA LEU A 99 -15.87 -22.50 11.18
C LEU A 99 -14.93 -22.56 9.97
N VAL A 100 -13.84 -23.32 10.06
CA VAL A 100 -12.82 -23.40 9.01
C VAL A 100 -13.43 -23.75 7.66
N ASP A 101 -14.19 -24.84 7.59
CA ASP A 101 -14.72 -25.34 6.32
C ASP A 101 -15.72 -24.34 5.72
N ALA A 102 -16.61 -23.79 6.53
CA ALA A 102 -17.61 -22.81 6.08
C ALA A 102 -16.97 -21.53 5.54
N LEU A 103 -15.95 -21.00 6.22
CA LEU A 103 -15.26 -19.77 5.81
C LEU A 103 -14.41 -19.99 4.56
N VAL A 104 -13.72 -21.13 4.47
CA VAL A 104 -12.90 -21.49 3.31
C VAL A 104 -13.78 -21.69 2.07
N GLU A 105 -14.92 -22.37 2.21
CA GLU A 105 -15.87 -22.55 1.10
C GLU A 105 -16.49 -21.23 0.64
N HIS A 106 -16.87 -20.35 1.58
CA HIS A 106 -17.35 -19.01 1.25
C HIS A 106 -16.27 -18.19 0.52
N ALA A 107 -15.02 -18.26 0.97
CA ALA A 107 -13.92 -17.54 0.34
C ALA A 107 -13.63 -18.03 -1.09
N LYS A 108 -13.90 -19.31 -1.41
CA LYS A 108 -13.78 -19.85 -2.76
C LYS A 108 -14.95 -19.44 -3.67
N THR A 109 -16.16 -19.38 -3.14
CA THR A 109 -17.39 -19.11 -3.92
C THR A 109 -17.63 -17.62 -4.18
N ASP A 110 -17.26 -16.77 -3.23
CA ASP A 110 -17.59 -15.34 -3.26
C ASP A 110 -16.57 -14.53 -4.09
N THR A 111 -16.42 -14.87 -5.38
CA THR A 111 -15.60 -14.07 -6.30
C THR A 111 -16.39 -12.84 -6.74
N ALA A 112 -15.97 -11.70 -6.19
CA ALA A 112 -16.30 -10.30 -6.52
C ALA A 112 -17.57 -9.68 -5.90
N PRO A 113 -17.41 -8.62 -5.11
CA PRO A 113 -18.21 -7.43 -5.29
C PRO A 113 -17.52 -6.54 -6.34
N ALA A 114 -18.21 -6.32 -7.46
CA ALA A 114 -17.99 -5.13 -8.27
C ALA A 114 -18.13 -3.90 -7.36
N PRO A 115 -17.34 -2.83 -7.55
CA PRO A 115 -17.46 -1.63 -6.75
C PRO A 115 -18.80 -0.96 -7.08
N GLU A 116 -19.84 -1.26 -6.31
CA GLU A 116 -21.02 -0.40 -6.24
C GLU A 116 -20.55 0.93 -5.64
N ALA A 117 -20.34 1.88 -6.55
CA ALA A 117 -20.16 3.27 -6.25
C ALA A 117 -21.33 3.74 -5.39
N ARG A 118 -21.09 3.91 -4.09
CA ARG A 118 -22.00 4.69 -3.24
C ARG A 118 -21.97 6.14 -3.71
N PRO A 119 -23.09 6.72 -4.19
CA PRO A 119 -23.17 8.13 -4.52
C PRO A 119 -23.51 8.92 -3.23
N GLY A 120 -22.65 9.88 -2.86
CA GLY A 120 -22.88 10.87 -1.78
C GLY A 120 -22.58 10.32 -0.37
N ALA A 121 -22.12 11.08 0.62
CA ALA A 121 -21.83 12.49 0.83
C ALA A 121 -20.83 12.52 2.01
N ARG A 122 -19.86 13.42 2.11
CA ARG A 122 -20.07 14.85 2.39
C ARG A 122 -18.99 15.69 1.73
N SER A 123 -19.47 16.61 0.92
CA SER A 123 -18.87 17.89 0.64
C SER A 123 -18.93 18.80 1.90
N ASP A 124 -18.14 19.87 1.87
CA ASP A 124 -18.37 21.13 2.61
C ASP A 124 -17.96 21.21 4.09
N VAL A 125 -16.73 21.68 4.32
CA VAL A 125 -16.53 22.88 5.17
C VAL A 125 -15.51 23.79 4.48
N PRO A 126 -15.94 24.88 3.82
CA PRO A 126 -15.11 26.03 3.57
C PRO A 126 -15.65 27.21 4.38
N GLU A 127 -15.00 27.59 5.49
CA GLU A 127 -15.18 28.94 6.02
C GLU A 127 -13.93 29.43 6.75
N GLY A 128 -13.41 30.56 6.30
CA GLY A 128 -12.22 31.21 6.82
C GLY A 128 -11.72 32.29 5.88
N GLY A 129 -12.61 33.15 5.39
CA GLY A 129 -12.24 34.30 4.59
C GLY A 129 -11.54 35.38 5.41
N ARG A 130 -10.44 35.93 4.87
CA ARG A 130 -10.13 37.35 5.00
C ARG A 130 -9.21 37.81 3.87
N ALA A 131 -9.85 38.56 2.96
CA ALA A 131 -9.39 39.77 2.28
C ALA A 131 -7.99 39.82 1.65
N LYS A 132 -7.99 39.98 0.31
CA LYS A 132 -6.98 40.77 -0.42
C LYS A 132 -6.83 42.17 0.22
N PRO A 133 -5.68 42.81 0.01
CA PRO A 133 -5.75 43.96 -0.90
C PRO A 133 -4.75 43.86 -2.05
N ALA A 134 -5.09 44.59 -3.12
CA ALA A 134 -4.32 44.70 -4.34
C ALA A 134 -3.27 45.82 -4.24
N ALA A 135 -2.11 45.55 -4.85
CA ALA A 135 -1.33 46.40 -5.75
C ALA A 135 -0.88 47.82 -5.34
N VAL A 136 0.43 47.96 -5.11
CA VAL A 136 1.36 49.02 -5.58
C VAL A 136 2.78 48.48 -5.29
N ALA A 137 3.84 48.62 -6.07
CA ALA A 137 4.14 49.32 -7.30
C ALA A 137 5.38 48.64 -7.93
N ALA A 138 5.52 48.79 -9.24
CA ALA A 138 6.68 48.36 -10.03
C ALA A 138 7.96 49.14 -9.68
N VAL A 139 9.13 48.51 -9.78
CA VAL A 139 10.34 49.07 -10.42
C VAL A 139 11.14 47.91 -11.03
N ALA A 140 11.36 47.98 -12.34
CA ALA A 140 12.39 47.27 -13.09
C ALA A 140 13.54 48.24 -13.35
N VAL A 141 14.80 47.81 -13.18
CA VAL A 141 16.05 48.40 -13.71
C VAL A 141 17.08 47.24 -13.73
N GLU A 142 17.31 46.63 -14.90
CA GLU A 142 18.52 46.78 -15.75
C GLU A 142 19.82 46.17 -15.17
N GLU A 143 20.22 45.02 -15.73
CA GLU A 143 21.46 44.79 -16.51
C GLU A 143 22.39 46.04 -16.66
N ILE A 144 23.72 46.06 -16.56
CA ILE A 144 24.88 45.23 -16.98
C ILE A 144 26.14 45.82 -16.22
N PRO A 145 27.42 45.77 -16.68
CA PRO A 145 28.48 44.74 -16.87
C PRO A 145 29.57 44.85 -15.76
N GLU A 146 30.72 44.16 -15.68
CA GLU A 146 31.89 43.94 -16.58
C GLU A 146 32.64 42.68 -16.08
N LEU A 147 33.17 41.80 -16.93
CA LEU A 147 34.29 41.94 -17.89
C LEU A 147 35.68 42.14 -17.24
N GLY A 148 36.65 41.44 -17.83
CA GLY A 148 38.02 41.18 -17.39
C GLY A 148 38.32 39.73 -17.77
N GLU A 149 38.54 39.38 -19.06
CA GLU A 149 39.77 39.63 -19.83
C GLU A 149 41.02 39.33 -18.98
N GLU A 150 41.97 38.47 -19.39
CA GLU A 150 42.46 38.21 -20.74
C GLU A 150 43.44 37.01 -20.74
N VAL A 151 43.46 36.29 -21.88
CA VAL A 151 44.56 35.61 -22.61
C VAL A 151 45.68 34.80 -21.94
N ASP A 152 45.91 33.59 -22.47
CA ASP A 152 47.01 33.21 -23.42
C ASP A 152 47.19 31.68 -23.36
N GLU A 153 46.89 30.92 -24.42
CA GLU A 153 47.71 30.63 -25.62
C GLU A 153 48.54 29.33 -25.48
N GLU A 154 48.69 28.69 -26.66
CA GLU A 154 49.55 27.54 -27.02
C GLU A 154 49.19 26.13 -26.51
N GLU A 155 49.45 25.05 -27.25
CA GLU A 155 49.38 24.68 -28.67
C GLU A 155 49.54 23.13 -28.67
N LYS A 156 49.12 22.48 -29.76
CA LYS A 156 49.54 21.16 -30.32
C LYS A 156 50.31 20.17 -29.44
N GLU A 157 50.00 18.87 -29.48
CA GLU A 157 50.04 17.99 -30.67
C GLU A 157 49.30 16.67 -30.39
#